data_AF-A0A7D5RB54-F1
#
_entry.id   AF-A0A7D5RB54-F1
#
_cell.length_a   1.000
_cell.length_b   1.000
_cell.length_c   1.000
_cell.angle_alpha   90.00
_cell.angle_beta   90.00
_cell.angle_gamma   90.00
#
_symmetry.space_group_name_H-M   'P 1'
#
loop_
_entity.id
_entity.type
_entity.pdbx_description
1 polymer ?
#
loop_
_entity_poly.entity_id
_entity_poly.type
_entity_poly.pdbx_seq_one_letter_code
_entity_poly.pdbx_strand_id
1 'polypeptide(L)'
;MPGKGYSTIGLKPDLLARLQNITNTYYPGMFLPSTLIIMMNEVKRGYYSVNFHNIKLDSSGRYSSITIRLDVDDWLKENYKELKEKYEQKYHVKCFTTFTSYFLANLFESKLDTQNHVIRLKESDFEWLQEEYVKFKANSKLKYPVPTFEKFADVCLNELFDKIKTAKEILTLTNFSSNLDFKNTKKN
;
A
#
# COMPACT_ATOMS: atom_id res chain seq x y z
N MET A 1 33.36 -11.22 -2.25
CA MET A 1 32.71 -12.07 -1.24
C MET A 1 31.92 -11.16 -0.31
N PRO A 2 30.64 -11.43 -0.01
CA PRO A 2 29.94 -10.64 1.00
C PRO A 2 30.62 -10.84 2.37
N GLY A 3 30.74 -9.76 3.14
CA GLY A 3 31.35 -9.80 4.47
C GLY A 3 30.53 -10.65 5.44
N LYS A 4 31.13 -11.05 6.57
CA LYS A 4 30.43 -11.76 7.66
C LYS A 4 29.13 -11.00 7.99
N GLY A 5 27.97 -11.62 7.76
CA GLY A 5 26.65 -11.03 8.01
C GLY A 5 25.84 -10.61 6.76
N TYR A 6 26.36 -10.80 5.55
CA TYR A 6 25.64 -10.52 4.31
C TYR A 6 25.66 -11.72 3.34
N SER A 7 24.65 -11.79 2.48
CA SER A 7 24.52 -12.75 1.39
C SER A 7 24.15 -12.02 0.10
N THR A 8 24.18 -12.72 -1.03
CA THR A 8 23.79 -12.17 -2.34
C THR A 8 22.71 -13.02 -2.97
N ILE A 9 21.64 -12.38 -3.42
CA ILE A 9 20.59 -13.03 -4.20
C ILE A 9 20.53 -12.44 -5.61
N GLY A 10 20.19 -13.28 -6.58
CA GLY A 10 19.94 -12.85 -7.95
C GLY A 10 18.48 -12.48 -8.15
N LEU A 11 18.23 -11.28 -8.66
CA LEU A 11 16.90 -10.80 -9.04
C LEU A 11 16.82 -10.56 -10.55
N LYS A 12 15.67 -10.89 -11.14
CA LYS A 12 15.36 -10.54 -12.52
C LYS A 12 14.99 -9.05 -12.64
N PRO A 13 15.12 -8.45 -13.84
CA PRO A 13 14.86 -7.03 -14.04
C PRO A 13 13.45 -6.60 -13.59
N ASP A 14 12.42 -7.40 -13.91
CA ASP A 14 11.04 -7.12 -13.49
C ASP A 14 10.90 -7.04 -11.96
N LEU A 15 11.51 -7.98 -11.24
CA LEU A 15 11.50 -7.98 -9.77
C LEU A 15 12.30 -6.84 -9.18
N LEU A 16 13.44 -6.50 -9.78
CA LEU A 16 14.23 -5.37 -9.33
C LEU A 16 13.45 -4.06 -9.48
N ALA A 17 12.77 -3.87 -10.62
CA ALA A 17 11.92 -2.71 -10.85
C ALA A 17 10.74 -2.66 -9.88
N ARG A 18 10.09 -3.79 -9.59
CA ARG A 18 9.02 -3.89 -8.57
C ARG A 18 9.53 -3.53 -7.17
N LEU A 19 10.69 -4.05 -6.78
CA LEU A 19 11.31 -3.73 -5.49
C LEU A 19 11.65 -2.23 -5.42
N GLN A 20 12.23 -1.66 -6.48
CA GLN A 20 12.48 -0.22 -6.57
C GLN A 20 11.21 0.61 -6.43
N ASN A 21 10.15 0.21 -7.13
CA ASN A 21 8.86 0.90 -7.04
C ASN A 21 8.32 0.86 -5.61
N ILE A 22 8.35 -0.31 -4.95
CA ILE A 22 7.89 -0.44 -3.57
C ILE A 22 8.76 0.36 -2.61
N THR A 23 10.08 0.31 -2.75
CA THR A 23 10.99 1.12 -1.93
C THR A 23 10.66 2.60 -2.08
N ASN A 24 10.58 3.11 -3.31
CA ASN A 24 10.29 4.53 -3.54
C ASN A 24 8.90 4.94 -3.04
N THR A 25 7.93 4.03 -3.11
CA THR A 25 6.53 4.34 -2.81
C THR A 25 6.21 4.22 -1.32
N TYR A 26 6.80 3.25 -0.61
CA TYR A 26 6.47 2.92 0.79
C TYR A 26 7.56 3.27 1.78
N TYR A 27 8.80 3.41 1.29
CA TYR A 27 9.99 3.60 2.12
C TYR A 27 10.86 4.70 1.49
N PRO A 28 10.32 5.92 1.33
CA PRO A 28 11.02 6.99 0.62
C PRO A 28 12.39 7.28 1.24
N GLY A 29 13.41 7.41 0.39
CA GLY A 29 14.80 7.61 0.82
C GLY A 29 15.54 6.35 1.29
N MET A 30 14.89 5.17 1.28
CA MET A 30 15.53 3.92 1.70
C MET A 30 16.21 3.20 0.54
N PHE A 31 17.24 2.41 0.88
CA PHE A 31 17.88 1.48 -0.05
C PHE A 31 17.08 0.17 -0.17
N LEU A 32 17.18 -0.51 -1.32
CA LEU A 32 16.46 -1.76 -1.60
C LEU A 32 16.72 -2.86 -0.55
N PRO A 33 17.97 -3.11 -0.10
CA PRO A 33 18.21 -4.15 0.91
C PRO A 33 17.54 -3.84 2.25
N SER A 34 17.51 -2.55 2.64
CA SER A 34 16.84 -2.10 3.86
C SER A 34 15.32 -2.29 3.77
N THR A 35 14.75 -2.11 2.59
CA THR A 35 13.32 -2.36 2.34
C THR A 35 12.96 -3.82 2.62
N LEU A 36 13.76 -4.77 2.13
CA LEU A 36 13.53 -6.20 2.37
C LEU A 36 13.59 -6.56 3.87
N ILE A 37 14.49 -5.94 4.63
CA ILE A 37 14.55 -6.11 6.09
C ILE A 37 13.25 -5.65 6.76
N ILE A 38 12.73 -4.49 6.35
CA ILE A 38 11.49 -3.95 6.92
C ILE A 38 10.32 -4.85 6.57
N MET A 39 10.16 -5.23 5.29
CA MET A 39 9.08 -6.10 4.85
C MET A 39 9.11 -7.46 5.55
N MET A 40 10.29 -8.07 5.70
CA MET A 40 10.45 -9.30 6.48
C MET A 40 9.94 -9.12 7.92
N ASN A 41 10.35 -8.04 8.59
CA ASN A 41 9.94 -7.78 9.97
C ASN A 41 8.43 -7.52 10.08
N GLU A 42 7.83 -6.86 9.09
CA GLU A 42 6.40 -6.62 9.07
C GLU A 42 5.61 -7.93 8.96
N VAL A 43 6.05 -8.85 8.10
CA VAL A 43 5.46 -10.19 7.98
C VAL A 43 5.66 -10.99 9.28
N LYS A 44 6.88 -11.01 9.83
CA LYS A 44 7.17 -11.71 11.09
C LYS A 44 6.35 -11.18 12.27
N ARG A 45 6.01 -9.89 12.27
CA ARG A 45 5.15 -9.25 13.28
C ARG A 45 3.65 -9.42 13.02
N GLY A 46 3.27 -10.03 11.90
CA GLY A 46 1.87 -10.28 11.56
C GLY A 46 1.10 -9.05 11.09
N TYR A 47 1.78 -7.98 10.64
CA TYR A 47 1.06 -6.84 10.02
C TYR A 47 0.37 -7.26 8.73
N TYR A 48 0.91 -8.25 8.03
CA TYR A 48 0.28 -8.93 6.91
C TYR A 48 0.91 -10.30 6.67
N SER A 49 0.22 -11.13 5.88
CA SER A 49 0.71 -12.44 5.44
C SER A 49 1.03 -12.42 3.95
N VAL A 50 2.01 -13.22 3.55
CA VAL A 50 2.36 -13.38 2.13
C VAL A 50 1.33 -14.31 1.48
N ASN A 51 0.43 -13.74 0.70
CA ASN A 51 -0.61 -14.47 -0.02
C ASN A 51 -0.15 -14.89 -1.41
N PHE A 52 -0.86 -15.86 -1.99
CA PHE A 52 -0.58 -16.34 -3.33
C PHE A 52 -1.35 -15.54 -4.38
N HIS A 53 -0.67 -14.69 -5.14
CA HIS A 53 -1.30 -13.90 -6.21
C HIS A 53 -1.17 -14.56 -7.57
N ASN A 54 -2.02 -14.17 -8.53
CA ASN A 54 -1.91 -14.63 -9.91
C ASN A 54 -0.88 -13.78 -10.67
N ILE A 55 0.40 -14.03 -10.36
CA ILE A 55 1.54 -13.31 -10.92
C ILE A 55 2.16 -14.14 -12.04
N LYS A 56 2.48 -13.48 -13.15
CA LYS A 56 3.35 -14.02 -14.19
C LYS A 56 4.61 -13.17 -14.24
N LEU A 57 5.73 -13.74 -13.80
CA LEU A 57 7.02 -13.05 -13.84
C LEU A 57 7.62 -13.15 -15.24
N ASP A 58 8.13 -12.03 -15.75
CA ASP A 58 8.99 -12.09 -16.91
C ASP A 58 10.37 -12.63 -16.51
N SER A 59 10.68 -13.83 -17.01
CA SER A 59 11.97 -14.49 -16.79
C SER A 59 13.05 -14.04 -17.78
N SER A 60 12.74 -13.13 -18.70
CA SER A 60 13.70 -12.58 -19.66
C SER A 60 14.79 -11.74 -18.99
N GLY A 61 15.88 -11.46 -19.72
CA GLY A 61 16.97 -10.62 -19.23
C GLY A 61 17.96 -11.30 -18.27
N ARG A 62 19.03 -10.57 -17.94
CA ARG A 62 20.11 -11.04 -17.05
C ARG A 62 19.74 -10.82 -15.59
N TYR A 63 20.20 -11.72 -14.72
CA TYR A 63 20.07 -11.52 -13.28
C TYR A 63 20.98 -10.38 -12.82
N SER A 64 20.44 -9.51 -11.98
CA SER A 64 21.20 -8.54 -11.18
C SER A 64 21.37 -9.09 -9.78
N SER A 65 22.60 -9.09 -9.25
CA SER A 65 22.84 -9.48 -7.87
C SER A 65 22.62 -8.29 -6.93
N ILE A 66 21.85 -8.51 -5.86
CA ILE A 66 21.76 -7.56 -4.75
C ILE A 66 22.35 -8.20 -3.50
N THR A 67 23.06 -7.38 -2.70
CA THR A 67 23.57 -7.78 -1.39
C THR A 67 22.49 -7.57 -0.35
N ILE A 68 22.13 -8.62 0.38
CA ILE A 68 21.13 -8.61 1.44
C ILE A 68 21.77 -9.01 2.77
N ARG A 69 21.13 -8.65 3.89
CA ARG A 69 21.56 -9.10 5.22
C ARG A 69 21.29 -10.59 5.37
N LEU A 70 22.14 -11.28 6.14
CA LEU A 70 22.11 -12.73 6.27
C LEU A 70 20.79 -13.27 6.84
N ASP A 71 20.18 -12.56 7.79
CA ASP A 71 18.90 -12.95 8.38
C ASP A 71 17.73 -12.91 7.37
N VAL A 72 17.79 -12.04 6.36
CA VAL A 72 16.83 -12.03 5.25
C VAL A 72 17.04 -13.25 4.37
N ASP A 73 18.30 -13.62 4.10
CA ASP A 73 18.64 -14.84 3.35
C ASP A 73 18.18 -16.10 4.07
N ASP A 74 18.42 -16.19 5.38
CA ASP A 74 17.96 -17.30 6.23
C ASP A 74 16.43 -17.39 6.24
N TRP A 75 15.74 -16.25 6.39
CA TRP A 75 14.27 -16.20 6.31
C TRP A 75 13.74 -16.68 4.96
N LEU A 76 14.37 -16.31 3.83
CA LEU A 76 13.99 -16.80 2.51
C LEU A 76 14.18 -18.32 2.39
N LYS A 77 15.28 -18.86 2.93
CA LYS A 77 15.57 -20.30 2.94
C LYS A 77 14.59 -21.09 3.81
N GLU A 78 14.19 -20.55 4.96
CA GLU A 78 13.16 -21.13 5.83
C GLU A 78 11.82 -21.22 5.08
N ASN A 79 11.37 -20.12 4.48
CA ASN A 79 10.14 -20.10 3.67
C ASN A 79 10.22 -21.07 2.48
N TYR A 80 11.39 -21.22 1.86
CA TYR A 80 11.56 -22.20 0.78
C TYR A 80 11.33 -23.62 1.27
N LYS A 81 11.87 -24.01 2.43
CA LYS A 81 11.68 -25.36 2.99
C LYS A 81 10.21 -25.66 3.23
N GLU A 82 9.46 -24.69 3.75
CA GLU A 82 8.06 -24.85 4.12
C GLU A 82 7.09 -24.75 2.93
N LEU A 83 7.36 -23.86 1.98
CA LEU A 83 6.40 -23.48 0.94
C LEU A 83 6.75 -24.03 -0.45
N LYS A 84 7.90 -24.70 -0.64
CA LYS A 84 8.37 -25.19 -1.96
C LYS A 84 7.28 -25.94 -2.73
N GLU A 85 6.56 -26.86 -2.09
CA GLU A 85 5.59 -27.73 -2.77
C GLU A 85 4.38 -26.93 -3.25
N LYS A 86 3.90 -25.98 -2.45
CA LYS A 86 2.80 -25.09 -2.81
C LYS A 86 3.19 -24.16 -3.97
N TYR A 87 4.41 -23.65 -3.96
CA TYR A 87 4.94 -22.81 -5.04
C TYR A 87 5.21 -23.62 -6.32
N GLU A 88 5.63 -24.87 -6.22
CA GLU A 88 5.79 -25.78 -7.34
C GLU A 88 4.43 -26.08 -7.99
N GLN A 89 3.39 -26.34 -7.20
CA GLN A 89 2.04 -26.58 -7.71
C GLN A 89 1.44 -25.35 -8.42
N LYS A 90 1.59 -24.15 -7.84
CA LYS A 90 0.97 -22.93 -8.37
C LYS A 90 1.75 -22.28 -9.52
N TYR A 91 3.07 -22.24 -9.43
CA TYR A 91 3.92 -21.46 -10.34
C TYR A 91 4.97 -22.31 -11.08
N HIS A 92 4.99 -23.63 -10.87
CA HIS A 92 5.97 -24.55 -11.47
C HIS A 92 7.42 -24.20 -11.13
N VAL A 93 7.64 -23.70 -9.92
CA VAL A 93 8.95 -23.33 -9.37
C VAL A 93 9.74 -24.58 -8.98
N LYS A 94 10.96 -24.74 -9.52
CA LYS A 94 11.80 -25.94 -9.29
C LYS A 94 13.05 -25.71 -8.45
N CYS A 95 13.43 -24.46 -8.20
CA CYS A 95 14.65 -24.14 -7.48
C CYS A 95 14.50 -22.91 -6.59
N PHE A 96 15.44 -22.75 -5.66
CA PHE A 96 15.45 -21.66 -4.69
C PHE A 96 15.42 -20.27 -5.36
N THR A 97 16.19 -20.04 -6.42
CA THR A 97 16.23 -18.73 -7.09
C THR A 97 14.89 -18.34 -7.69
N THR A 98 14.22 -19.29 -8.36
CA THR A 98 12.88 -19.06 -8.93
C THR A 98 11.83 -18.96 -7.83
N PHE A 99 11.99 -19.69 -6.72
CA PHE A 99 11.14 -19.54 -5.55
C PHE A 99 11.24 -18.15 -4.96
N THR A 100 12.44 -17.68 -4.65
CA THR A 100 12.69 -16.33 -4.11
C THR A 100 12.10 -15.27 -5.03
N SER A 101 12.16 -15.49 -6.34
CA SER A 101 11.57 -14.60 -7.33
C SER A 101 10.05 -14.47 -7.16
N TYR A 102 9.33 -15.59 -7.16
CA TYR A 102 7.87 -15.59 -6.96
C TYR A 102 7.46 -15.19 -5.54
N PHE A 103 8.21 -15.60 -4.53
CA PHE A 103 7.95 -15.27 -3.14
C PHE A 103 8.05 -13.76 -2.91
N LEU A 104 9.10 -13.11 -3.41
CA LEU A 104 9.23 -11.65 -3.34
C LEU A 104 8.12 -10.96 -4.13
N ALA A 105 7.72 -11.48 -5.30
CA ALA A 105 6.59 -10.92 -6.04
C ALA A 105 5.29 -10.97 -5.23
N ASN A 106 4.99 -12.11 -4.61
CA ASN A 106 3.83 -12.26 -3.73
C ASN A 106 3.92 -11.38 -2.47
N LEU A 107 5.11 -11.23 -1.89
CA LEU A 107 5.35 -10.32 -0.77
C LEU A 107 5.03 -8.87 -1.15
N PHE A 108 5.45 -8.46 -2.35
CA PHE A 108 5.17 -7.15 -2.92
C PHE A 108 3.67 -6.91 -3.11
N GLU A 109 2.96 -7.82 -3.78
CA GLU A 109 1.51 -7.70 -3.98
C GLU A 109 0.74 -7.71 -2.65
N SER A 110 1.14 -8.58 -1.71
CA SER A 110 0.53 -8.63 -0.37
C SER A 110 0.69 -7.29 0.38
N LYS A 111 1.83 -6.61 0.22
CA LYS A 111 2.04 -5.28 0.79
C LYS A 111 1.11 -4.25 0.16
N LEU A 112 0.90 -4.31 -1.16
CA LEU A 112 -0.03 -3.42 -1.86
C LEU A 112 -1.46 -3.60 -1.34
N ASP A 113 -1.93 -4.86 -1.23
CA ASP A 113 -3.28 -5.18 -0.77
C ASP A 113 -3.58 -4.61 0.61
N THR A 114 -2.63 -4.71 1.54
CA THR A 114 -2.81 -4.21 2.92
C THR A 114 -2.86 -2.69 3.02
N GLN A 115 -2.45 -1.99 1.97
CA GLN A 115 -2.31 -0.53 1.96
C GLN A 115 -3.34 0.17 1.07
N ASN A 116 -4.28 -0.57 0.45
CA ASN A 116 -5.38 -0.01 -0.36
C ASN A 116 -6.35 0.88 0.43
N HIS A 117 -6.22 0.96 1.76
CA HIS A 117 -7.04 1.81 2.63
C HIS A 117 -6.27 2.93 3.35
N VAL A 118 -4.98 3.09 3.08
CA VAL A 118 -4.15 4.12 3.72
C VAL A 118 -4.03 5.31 2.78
N ILE A 119 -4.65 6.44 3.16
CA ILE A 119 -4.43 7.73 2.48
C ILE A 119 -2.97 8.11 2.73
N ARG A 120 -2.18 8.22 1.65
CA ARG A 120 -0.78 8.64 1.72
C ARG A 120 -0.71 10.11 1.40
N LEU A 121 -0.33 10.90 2.40
CA LEU A 121 -0.10 12.32 2.26
C LEU A 121 1.42 12.53 2.13
N LYS A 122 1.86 12.98 0.95
CA LYS A 122 3.21 13.50 0.72
C LYS A 122 3.28 14.93 1.21
N GLU A 123 4.49 15.43 1.45
CA GLU A 123 4.72 16.84 1.78
C GLU A 123 4.13 17.79 0.71
N SER A 124 4.28 17.44 -0.58
CA SER A 124 3.65 18.15 -1.70
C SER A 124 2.12 18.19 -1.60
N ASP A 125 1.50 17.18 -0.98
CA ASP A 125 0.05 17.12 -0.81
C ASP A 125 -0.42 18.10 0.30
N PHE A 126 0.51 18.65 1.09
CA PHE A 126 0.26 19.68 2.10
C PHE A 126 0.59 21.11 1.63
N GLU A 127 1.14 21.30 0.43
CA GLU A 127 1.32 22.66 -0.14
C GLU A 127 -0.04 23.37 -0.25
N TRP A 128 -1.06 22.65 -0.71
CA TRP A 128 -2.44 23.12 -0.71
C TRP A 128 -2.94 23.49 0.69
N LEU A 129 -2.57 22.71 1.73
CA LEU A 129 -2.99 22.99 3.11
C LEU A 129 -2.38 24.31 3.61
N GLN A 130 -1.14 24.61 3.21
CA GLN A 130 -0.49 25.88 3.52
C GLN A 130 -1.20 27.05 2.83
N GLU A 131 -1.56 26.91 1.55
CA GLU A 131 -2.32 27.92 0.82
C GLU A 131 -3.69 28.19 1.46
N GLU A 132 -4.43 27.13 1.82
CA GLU A 132 -5.72 27.24 2.48
C GLU A 132 -5.61 27.86 3.87
N TYR A 133 -4.56 27.54 4.63
CA TYR A 133 -4.33 28.19 5.92
C TYR A 133 -4.04 29.68 5.78
N VAL A 134 -3.30 30.10 4.74
CA VAL A 134 -3.07 31.51 4.43
C VAL A 134 -4.38 32.22 4.06
N LYS A 135 -5.22 31.60 3.22
CA LYS A 135 -6.57 32.12 2.89
C LYS A 135 -7.45 32.24 4.12
N PHE A 136 -7.45 31.23 5.00
CA PHE A 136 -8.17 31.25 6.26
C PHE A 136 -7.71 32.41 7.14
N LYS A 137 -6.40 32.62 7.31
CA LYS A 137 -5.87 33.77 8.06
C LYS A 137 -6.28 35.12 7.50
N ALA A 138 -6.41 35.24 6.18
CA ALA A 138 -6.84 36.49 5.54
C ALA A 138 -8.34 36.74 5.76
N ASN A 139 -9.18 35.73 5.55
CA ASN A 139 -10.63 35.85 5.52
C ASN A 139 -11.28 35.82 6.91
N SER A 140 -10.59 35.26 7.90
CA SER A 140 -11.19 34.98 9.20
C SER A 140 -10.88 36.02 10.27
N LYS A 141 -10.13 37.09 9.95
CA LYS A 141 -9.75 38.17 10.90
C LYS A 141 -10.93 38.85 11.59
N LEU A 142 -12.10 38.89 10.93
CA LEU A 142 -13.34 39.45 11.49
C LEU A 142 -14.01 38.50 12.50
N LYS A 143 -13.82 37.18 12.35
CA LYS A 143 -14.52 36.14 13.13
C LYS A 143 -13.64 35.53 14.22
N TYR A 144 -12.32 35.50 14.00
CA TYR A 144 -11.32 35.04 14.95
C TYR A 144 -10.19 36.08 15.07
N PRO A 145 -10.11 36.82 16.19
CA PRO A 145 -9.09 37.85 16.41
C PRO A 145 -7.65 37.30 16.35
N VAL A 146 -7.48 36.03 16.73
CA VAL A 146 -6.23 35.28 16.59
C VAL A 146 -6.55 33.99 15.82
N PRO A 147 -6.31 33.95 14.51
CA PRO A 147 -6.47 32.76 13.68
C PRO A 147 -5.25 31.85 13.88
N THR A 148 -5.41 30.80 14.68
CA THR A 148 -4.40 29.74 14.89
C THR A 148 -4.65 28.56 13.96
N PHE A 149 -3.67 27.67 13.85
CA PHE A 149 -3.78 26.48 13.00
C PHE A 149 -4.82 25.49 13.54
N GLU A 150 -4.95 25.37 14.86
CA GLU A 150 -5.95 24.51 15.51
C GLU A 150 -7.37 24.92 15.12
N LYS A 151 -7.67 26.23 15.13
CA LYS A 151 -8.98 26.74 14.70
C LYS A 151 -9.25 26.51 13.22
N PHE A 152 -8.21 26.62 12.39
CA PHE A 152 -8.31 26.28 10.97
C PHE A 152 -8.63 24.79 10.80
N ALA A 153 -7.91 23.91 11.49
CA ALA A 153 -8.13 22.47 11.46
C ALA A 153 -9.55 22.11 11.93
N ASP A 154 -10.03 22.70 13.03
CA ASP A 154 -11.39 22.48 13.54
C ASP A 154 -12.46 22.90 12.52
N VAL A 155 -12.30 24.05 11.87
CA VAL A 155 -13.23 24.52 10.84
C VAL A 155 -13.21 23.58 9.63
N CYS A 156 -12.03 23.19 9.13
CA CYS A 156 -11.91 22.26 8.01
C CYS A 156 -12.50 20.88 8.32
N LEU A 157 -12.27 20.34 9.53
CA LEU A 157 -12.81 19.05 9.95
C LEU A 157 -14.34 19.08 10.05
N ASN A 158 -14.90 20.16 10.60
CA ASN A 158 -16.35 20.33 10.67
C ASN A 158 -16.98 20.44 9.28
N GLU A 159 -16.39 21.24 8.37
CA GLU A 159 -16.86 21.33 6.98
C GLU A 159 -16.81 19.98 6.25
N LEU A 160 -15.74 19.21 6.48
CA LEU A 160 -15.60 17.88 5.89
C LEU A 160 -16.66 16.91 6.44
N PHE A 161 -16.91 16.95 7.74
CA PHE A 161 -17.94 16.14 8.38
C PHE A 161 -19.35 16.49 7.85
N ASP A 162 -19.65 17.77 7.70
CA ASP A 162 -20.94 18.24 7.14
C ASP A 162 -21.11 17.82 5.67
N LYS A 163 -20.04 17.89 4.87
CA LYS A 163 -20.06 17.39 3.48
C LYS A 163 -20.28 15.88 3.42
N ILE A 164 -19.63 15.10 4.30
CA ILE A 164 -19.84 13.65 4.39
C ILE A 164 -21.29 13.33 4.81
N LYS A 165 -21.82 14.07 5.79
CA LYS A 165 -23.21 13.92 6.24
C LYS A 165 -24.19 14.22 5.10
N THR A 166 -23.98 15.32 4.37
CA THR A 166 -24.78 15.70 3.20
C THR A 166 -24.70 14.64 2.10
N ALA A 167 -23.50 14.15 1.79
CA ALA A 167 -23.31 13.09 0.80
C ALA A 167 -24.02 11.80 1.22
N LYS A 168 -23.94 11.42 2.50
CA LYS A 168 -24.67 10.28 3.07
C LYS A 168 -26.18 10.48 2.92
N GLU A 169 -26.70 11.66 3.24
CA GLU A 169 -28.12 11.99 3.09
C GLU A 169 -28.56 11.88 1.63
N ILE A 170 -27.82 12.45 0.68
CA ILE A 170 -28.12 12.35 -0.75
C ILE A 170 -28.16 10.88 -1.21
N LEU A 171 -27.12 10.11 -0.88
CA LEU A 171 -26.99 8.71 -1.27
C LEU A 171 -28.05 7.81 -0.62
N THR A 172 -28.54 8.16 0.58
CA THR A 172 -29.60 7.42 1.27
C THR A 172 -31.01 7.87 0.88
N LEU A 173 -31.19 9.13 0.47
CA LEU A 173 -32.45 9.65 -0.10
C LEU A 173 -32.74 9.06 -1.49
N THR A 174 -31.72 8.76 -2.30
CA THR A 174 -31.91 8.06 -3.59
C THR A 174 -32.50 6.65 -3.50
N ASN A 175 -32.56 6.05 -2.29
CA ASN A 175 -33.14 4.71 -2.10
C ASN A 175 -34.66 4.70 -1.82
N PHE A 176 -35.36 5.85 -1.84
CA PHE A 176 -36.81 5.91 -1.59
C PHE A 176 -37.69 6.38 -2.76
N SER A 177 -37.13 6.73 -3.92
CA SER A 177 -37.93 7.19 -5.07
C SER A 177 -38.27 6.10 -6.11
N SER A 178 -37.89 4.84 -5.90
CA SER A 178 -38.16 3.74 -6.86
C SER A 178 -39.20 2.71 -6.38
N ASN A 179 -39.90 2.94 -5.27
CA ASN A 179 -40.89 2.00 -4.72
C ASN A 179 -42.32 2.58 -4.55
N LEU A 180 -42.62 3.70 -5.21
CA LEU A 180 -43.98 4.23 -5.31
C LEU A 180 -44.33 4.40 -6.79
N ASP A 181 -44.81 3.32 -7.40
CA ASP A 181 -45.84 3.32 -8.44
C ASP A 181 -45.97 1.92 -9.05
N PHE A 182 -46.62 0.99 -8.35
CA PHE A 182 -47.34 -0.13 -8.97
C PHE A 182 -48.19 -0.84 -7.91
N LYS A 183 -49.24 -0.18 -7.44
CA LYS A 183 -50.40 -0.84 -6.80
C LYS A 183 -51.54 0.17 -6.71
N ASN A 184 -52.36 0.24 -7.76
CA ASN A 184 -53.82 0.24 -7.67
C ASN A 184 -54.44 0.49 -9.05
N THR A 185 -54.83 -0.58 -9.73
CA THR A 185 -56.04 -0.66 -10.55
C THR A 185 -56.26 -2.11 -10.97
N LYS A 186 -56.68 -2.93 -10.00
CA LYS A 186 -57.55 -4.08 -10.27
C LYS A 186 -58.61 -4.11 -9.17
N LYS A 187 -59.81 -3.69 -9.53
CA LYS A 187 -61.06 -4.24 -8.98
C LYS A 187 -62.24 -3.82 -9.86
N ASN A 188 -62.80 -4.86 -10.49
CA ASN A 188 -64.15 -5.07 -10.99
C ASN A 188 -64.66 -4.20 -12.14
#